data_AF-A0A8D8KEP8-F1
#
_entry.id   AF-A0A8D8KEP8-F1
#
_cell.length_a   1.000
_cell.length_b   1.000
_cell.length_c   1.000
_cell.angle_alpha   90.00
_cell.angle_beta   90.00
_cell.angle_gamma   90.00
#
_symmetry.space_group_name_H-M   'P 1'
#
loop_
_entity.id
_entity.type
_entity.pdbx_description
1 polymer ?
#
loop_
_entity_poly.entity_id
_entity_poly.type
_entity_poly.pdbx_seq_one_letter_code
_entity_poly.pdbx_strand_id
1 'polypeptide(L)'
;MCLKLRCCTSGTSSDSQDEQAATKPKLPIVYRREYGVRFCGLQRLHPFDAAKGGNIFRLLKAGHLIHSDDDVHRPKEITTAELLDVHTKRYIGSLKWSLNVAKIA
;
A
#
# COMPACT_ATOMS: atom_id res chain seq x y z
N MET A 1 41.68 24.08 29.87
CA MET A 1 40.75 24.46 30.94
C MET A 1 39.67 23.38 31.05
N CYS A 2 39.60 22.77 32.22
CA CYS A 2 38.56 21.82 32.66
C CYS A 2 37.22 22.59 32.78
N LEU A 3 36.06 22.04 32.45
CA LEU A 3 35.26 21.29 33.42
C LEU A 3 34.27 20.34 32.74
N LYS A 4 34.27 19.10 33.23
CA LYS A 4 33.16 18.15 33.16
C LYS A 4 31.95 18.70 33.93
N LEU A 5 30.75 18.51 33.39
CA LEU A 5 29.59 18.12 34.20
C LEU A 5 28.85 16.97 33.51
N ARG A 6 28.72 15.87 34.26
CA ARG A 6 27.79 14.76 34.00
C ARG A 6 26.46 15.09 34.68
N CYS A 7 25.35 14.68 34.06
CA CYS A 7 24.18 14.14 34.76
C CYS A 7 23.46 13.22 33.75
N CYS A 8 23.68 11.90 33.85
CA CYS A 8 22.82 10.91 34.53
C CYS A 8 21.57 10.53 33.72
N THR A 9 21.46 9.22 33.52
CA THR A 9 20.55 8.46 32.66
C THR A 9 19.17 8.22 33.29
N SER A 10 18.14 8.27 32.46
CA SER A 10 16.96 7.40 32.46
C SER A 10 16.43 7.47 31.00
N GLY A 11 16.24 6.39 30.23
CA GLY A 11 15.74 5.08 30.59
C GLY A 11 14.24 5.05 30.29
N THR A 12 13.87 4.65 29.06
CA THR A 12 12.51 4.25 28.59
C THR A 12 11.46 5.39 28.63
N SER A 13 10.52 5.55 27.70
CA SER A 13 9.87 4.66 26.74
C SER A 13 9.24 5.54 25.66
N SER A 14 9.11 4.94 24.48
CA SER A 14 8.26 5.36 23.37
C SER A 14 6.91 5.87 23.87
N ASP A 15 6.58 7.12 23.55
CA ASP A 15 5.21 7.57 23.40
C ASP A 15 5.17 8.43 22.14
N SER A 16 5.04 7.75 21.01
CA SER A 16 4.50 8.36 19.80
C SER A 16 3.04 8.70 20.12
N GLN A 17 2.82 9.94 20.54
CA GLN A 17 1.49 10.51 20.71
C GLN A 17 0.81 10.51 19.33
N ASP A 18 0.00 9.49 19.06
CA ASP A 18 -0.95 9.47 17.96
C ASP A 18 -1.99 10.57 18.23
N GLU A 19 -1.78 11.72 17.59
CA GLU A 19 -2.73 12.82 17.53
C GLU A 19 -4.00 12.35 16.80
N GLN A 20 -4.98 11.89 17.57
CA GLN A 20 -6.31 11.56 17.07
C GLN A 20 -7.09 12.83 16.75
N ALA A 21 -6.73 13.44 15.63
CA ALA A 21 -7.62 14.35 14.91
C ALA A 21 -8.90 13.56 14.57
N ALA A 22 -10.07 14.09 14.94
CA ALA A 22 -11.36 13.49 14.64
C ALA A 22 -11.54 13.39 13.12
N THR A 23 -11.15 12.25 12.56
CA THR A 23 -11.21 11.98 11.13
C THR A 23 -12.62 11.60 10.76
N LYS A 24 -13.15 12.19 9.70
CA LYS A 24 -14.42 11.77 9.11
C LYS A 24 -14.36 10.26 8.83
N PRO A 25 -15.46 9.51 9.05
CA PRO A 25 -15.46 8.08 8.78
C PRO A 25 -15.17 7.86 7.30
N LYS A 26 -14.15 7.05 7.02
CA LYS A 26 -13.79 6.65 5.66
C LYS A 26 -14.81 5.64 5.13
N LEU A 27 -14.99 5.64 3.82
CA LEU A 27 -15.81 4.64 3.14
C LEU A 27 -15.13 3.27 3.22
N PRO A 28 -15.88 2.16 3.28
CA PRO A 28 -15.35 0.80 3.31
C PRO A 28 -14.83 0.36 1.93
N ILE A 29 -13.97 1.20 1.32
CA ILE A 29 -13.37 1.01 0.01
C ILE A 29 -11.86 1.04 0.20
N VAL A 30 -11.19 0.00 -0.27
CA VAL A 30 -9.73 -0.11 -0.24
C VAL A 30 -9.21 0.13 -1.64
N TYR A 31 -8.39 1.17 -1.82
CA TYR A 31 -7.88 1.50 -3.15
C TYR A 31 -6.50 2.14 -3.10
N ARG A 32 -5.69 1.80 -4.11
CA ARG A 32 -4.39 2.39 -4.42
C ARG A 32 -4.25 2.55 -5.92
N ARG A 33 -3.60 3.63 -6.36
CA ARG A 33 -3.40 3.92 -7.78
C ARG A 33 -2.43 2.93 -8.44
N GLU A 34 -1.57 2.34 -7.62
CA GLU A 34 -0.53 1.39 -8.01
C GLU A 34 -1.08 0.01 -8.40
N TYR A 35 -2.37 -0.26 -8.14
CA TYR A 35 -3.01 -1.52 -8.53
C TYR A 35 -3.22 -1.65 -10.04
N GLY A 36 -3.24 -0.52 -10.78
CA GLY A 36 -3.35 -0.55 -12.22
C GLY A 36 -2.02 -0.89 -12.88
N VAL A 37 -1.98 -1.96 -13.67
CA VAL A 37 -0.79 -2.29 -14.47
C VAL A 37 -0.78 -1.45 -15.73
N ARG A 38 0.33 -0.73 -15.96
CA ARG A 38 0.54 0.11 -17.15
C ARG A 38 1.64 -0.52 -18.00
N PHE A 39 1.31 -0.90 -19.23
CA PHE A 39 2.27 -1.46 -20.19
C PHE A 39 2.29 -0.63 -21.47
N CYS A 40 2.62 0.66 -21.34
CA CYS A 40 2.70 1.61 -22.46
C CYS A 40 1.52 1.57 -23.47
N GLY A 41 0.33 1.15 -23.04
CA GLY A 41 -0.87 1.04 -23.88
C GLY A 41 -1.19 -0.38 -24.38
N LEU A 42 -0.26 -1.33 -24.35
CA LEU A 42 -0.53 -2.71 -24.78
C LEU A 42 -1.45 -3.45 -23.80
N GLN A 43 -1.65 -2.94 -22.59
CA GLN A 43 -2.63 -3.53 -21.66
C GLN A 43 -4.07 -3.51 -22.22
N ARG A 44 -4.35 -2.69 -23.25
CA ARG A 44 -5.64 -2.65 -23.94
C ARG A 44 -5.83 -3.76 -24.97
N LEU A 45 -4.78 -4.48 -25.33
CA LEU A 45 -4.82 -5.60 -26.27
C LEU A 45 -5.22 -6.91 -25.57
N HIS A 46 -4.97 -7.01 -24.27
CA HIS A 46 -5.32 -8.18 -23.48
C HIS A 46 -6.84 -8.18 -23.17
N PRO A 47 -7.54 -9.34 -23.21
CA PRO A 47 -8.97 -9.42 -22.90
C PRO A 47 -9.32 -9.03 -21.45
N PHE A 48 -8.33 -8.94 -20.56
CA PHE A 48 -8.48 -8.43 -19.20
C PHE A 48 -8.10 -6.95 -19.11
N ASP A 49 -9.01 -6.12 -18.60
CA ASP A 49 -8.75 -4.70 -18.34
C ASP A 49 -7.85 -4.53 -17.11
N ALA A 50 -6.55 -4.41 -17.34
CA ALA A 50 -5.57 -4.17 -16.30
C ALA A 50 -5.72 -2.80 -15.59
N ALA A 51 -6.51 -1.88 -16.16
CA ALA A 51 -6.84 -0.57 -15.59
C ALA A 51 -8.24 -0.50 -14.96
N LYS A 52 -8.94 -1.64 -14.82
CA LYS A 52 -10.32 -1.71 -14.32
C LYS A 52 -10.51 -0.99 -12.99
N GLY A 53 -9.63 -1.21 -12.02
CA GLY A 53 -9.70 -0.59 -10.70
C GLY A 53 -9.66 0.94 -10.77
N GLY A 54 -8.77 1.49 -11.62
CA GLY A 54 -8.68 2.93 -11.84
C GLY A 54 -9.91 3.50 -12.54
N ASN A 55 -10.48 2.76 -13.50
CA ASN A 55 -11.73 3.13 -14.17
C ASN A 55 -12.90 3.19 -13.18
N ILE A 56 -13.06 2.18 -12.32
CA ILE A 56 -14.09 2.15 -11.29
C ILE A 56 -13.90 3.32 -10.32
N PHE A 57 -12.69 3.52 -9.80
CA PHE A 57 -12.41 4.62 -8.87
C PHE A 57 -12.73 6.00 -9.48
N ARG A 58 -12.41 6.20 -10.77
CA ARG A 58 -12.77 7.41 -11.51
C ARG A 58 -14.29 7.60 -11.63
N LEU A 59 -15.03 6.52 -11.91
CA LEU A 59 -16.50 6.56 -11.99
C LEU A 59 -17.12 6.88 -10.63
N LEU A 60 -16.60 6.31 -9.54
CA LEU A 60 -17.07 6.59 -8.19
C LEU A 60 -16.87 8.06 -7.78
N LYS A 61 -15.74 8.66 -8.22
CA LYS A 61 -15.51 10.11 -8.06
C LYS A 61 -16.47 10.95 -8.90
N ALA A 62 -16.69 10.58 -10.16
CA ALA A 62 -17.62 11.28 -11.05
C ALA A 62 -19.06 11.19 -10.52
N GLY A 63 -19.43 10.09 -9.87
CA GLY A 63 -20.70 9.88 -9.18
C GLY A 63 -20.80 10.57 -7.82
N HIS A 64 -19.81 11.38 -7.42
CA HIS A 64 -19.75 12.08 -6.12
C HIS A 64 -19.83 11.16 -4.89
N LEU A 65 -19.52 9.86 -5.04
CA LEU A 65 -19.45 8.94 -3.89
C LEU A 65 -18.11 9.10 -3.15
N ILE A 66 -17.04 9.43 -3.86
CA ILE A 66 -15.71 9.69 -3.32
C ILE A 66 -15.36 11.15 -3.64
N HIS A 67 -15.14 11.98 -2.62
CA HIS A 67 -14.79 13.39 -2.80
C HIS A 67 -13.26 13.60 -2.81
N SER A 68 -12.56 12.93 -1.89
CA SER A 68 -11.09 12.94 -1.79
C SER A 68 -10.53 11.52 -1.82
N ASP A 69 -9.23 11.40 -2.14
CA ASP A 69 -8.49 10.15 -1.93
C ASP A 69 -8.40 9.75 -0.45
N ASP A 70 -8.67 10.68 0.47
CA ASP A 70 -8.66 10.42 1.91
C ASP A 70 -9.91 9.70 2.40
N ASP A 71 -10.99 9.71 1.59
CA ASP A 71 -12.24 9.02 1.89
C ASP A 71 -12.11 7.50 1.76
N VAL A 72 -11.02 7.01 1.17
CA VAL A 72 -10.74 5.58 0.99
C VAL A 72 -9.58 5.11 1.85
N HIS A 73 -9.58 3.81 2.16
CA HIS A 73 -8.48 3.18 2.87
C HIS A 73 -7.34 2.87 1.90
N ARG A 74 -6.15 3.40 2.21
CA ARG A 74 -4.90 3.05 1.52
C ARG A 74 -4.22 1.91 2.30
N PRO A 75 -4.23 0.68 1.79
CA PRO A 75 -3.64 -0.46 2.50
C PRO A 75 -2.11 -0.35 2.52
N LYS A 76 -1.44 -1.00 3.46
CA LYS A 76 0.03 -1.12 3.44
C LYS A 76 0.43 -2.33 2.58
N GLU A 77 1.64 -2.31 2.04
CA GLU A 77 2.19 -3.49 1.36
C GLU A 77 2.39 -4.61 2.38
N ILE A 78 2.03 -5.83 2.00
CA ILE A 78 2.18 -7.02 2.85
C ILE A 78 3.66 -7.37 3.02
N THR A 79 4.06 -7.75 4.23
CA THR A 79 5.43 -8.15 4.50
C THR A 79 5.73 -9.53 3.94
N THR A 80 7.01 -9.81 3.68
CA THR A 80 7.42 -11.17 3.27
C THR A 80 7.16 -12.21 4.36
N ALA A 81 7.22 -11.82 5.64
CA ALA A 81 6.91 -12.72 6.75
C ALA A 81 5.45 -13.18 6.70
N GLU A 82 4.50 -12.25 6.56
CA GLU A 82 3.07 -12.57 6.42
C GLU A 82 2.79 -13.38 5.15
N LEU A 83 3.50 -13.08 4.05
CA LEU A 83 3.32 -13.83 2.80
C LEU A 83 3.79 -15.30 2.91
N LEU A 84 4.75 -15.58 3.80
CA LEU A 84 5.29 -16.91 4.04
C LEU A 84 4.36 -17.82 4.87
N ASP A 85 3.33 -17.27 5.50
CA ASP A 85 2.30 -18.05 6.19
C ASP A 85 1.43 -18.84 5.19
N VAL A 86 1.33 -18.34 3.95
CA VAL A 86 0.50 -18.94 2.89
C VAL A 86 1.34 -19.54 1.77
N HIS A 87 2.51 -18.96 1.48
CA HIS A 87 3.33 -19.33 0.33
C HIS A 87 4.73 -19.80 0.68
N THR A 88 5.31 -20.63 -0.18
CA THR A 88 6.69 -21.09 -0.01
C THR A 88 7.70 -20.00 -0.39
N LYS A 89 8.86 -20.01 0.29
CA LYS A 89 10.02 -19.15 -0.07
C LYS A 89 10.40 -19.28 -1.55
N ARG A 90 10.35 -20.50 -2.10
CA ARG A 90 10.65 -20.79 -3.50
C ARG A 90 9.68 -20.09 -4.45
N TYR A 91 8.38 -20.14 -4.15
CA TYR A 91 7.37 -19.49 -4.97
C TYR A 91 7.55 -17.96 -4.96
N ILE A 92 7.66 -17.35 -3.78
CA ILE A 92 7.89 -15.89 -3.66
C ILE A 92 9.16 -15.47 -4.40
N GLY A 93 10.24 -16.26 -4.30
CA GLY A 93 11.47 -16.02 -5.06
C GLY A 93 11.28 -16.10 -6.58
N SER A 94 10.42 -16.99 -7.06
CA SER A 94 10.12 -17.14 -8.48
C SER A 94 9.36 -15.94 -9.08
N LEU A 95 8.55 -15.26 -8.27
CA LEU A 95 7.78 -14.07 -8.66
C LEU A 95 8.66 -12.84 -8.95
N LYS A 96 9.93 -12.86 -8.54
CA LYS A 96 10.89 -11.80 -8.89
C LYS A 96 11.27 -11.79 -10.37
N TRP A 97 10.93 -12.85 -11.11
CA TRP A 97 11.19 -12.98 -12.54
C TRP A 97 9.95 -12.66 -13.35
N SER A 98 9.98 -11.59 -14.12
CA SER A 98 8.83 -11.13 -14.93
C SER A 98 8.31 -12.19 -15.89
N LEU A 99 9.17 -13.06 -16.43
CA LEU A 99 8.77 -14.19 -17.28
C LEU A 99 7.93 -15.23 -16.54
N ASN A 100 8.23 -15.48 -15.26
CA ASN A 100 7.43 -16.39 -14.45
C ASN A 100 6.09 -15.75 -14.10
N VAL A 101 6.08 -14.46 -13.76
CA VAL A 101 4.84 -13.72 -13.49
C VAL A 101 3.93 -13.70 -14.72
N ALA A 102 4.47 -13.45 -15.92
CA ALA A 102 3.71 -13.43 -17.16
C ALA A 102 3.12 -14.78 -17.57
N LYS A 103 3.60 -15.91 -17.02
CA LYS A 103 2.99 -17.23 -17.23
C LYS A 103 1.81 -17.50 -16.31
N ILE A 104 1.75 -16.79 -15.19
CA ILE A 104 0.69 -16.94 -14.17
C ILE A 104 -0.47 -15.97 -14.47
N ALA A 105 -0.13 -14.77 -15.00
CA ALA A 105 -1.04 -13.65 -15.24
C ALA A 105 -1.76 -13.70 -16.59
#